data_AF-A0A2N5YYW0-F1
#
_entry.id   AF-A0A2N5YYW0-F1
#
_cell.length_a   1.000
_cell.length_b   1.000
_cell.length_c   1.000
_cell.angle_alpha   90.00
_cell.angle_beta   90.00
_cell.angle_gamma   90.00
#
_symmetry.space_group_name_H-M   'P 1'
#
loop_
_entity.id
_entity.type
_entity.pdbx_description
1 polymer ?
#
loop_
_entity_poly.entity_id
_entity_poly.type
_entity_poly.pdbx_seq_one_letter_code
_entity_poly.pdbx_strand_id
1 'polypeptide(L)'
;MDLVTPGIGLVFWTGIIFAILLFVLTKFAWKPINKMITNRNQSIEDALKQADLAREEMKQLKADNERILSEARLERDKMLQDAKEMKNQIIGEAKGEAQKEVEKVKKAATAEIEAQKAAAMEEIRNQVLDLSVLVAEKVIRKELKSTNEHEKFVDDLLKDVKLN
;
A
#
# COMPACT_ATOMS: atom_id res chain seq x y z
N MET A 1 -45.76 105.84 12.66
CA MET A 1 -45.59 104.37 12.61
C MET A 1 -45.03 104.02 11.23
N ASP A 2 -43.83 104.54 10.90
CA ASP A 2 -43.19 104.35 9.58
C ASP A 2 -41.86 103.56 9.66
N LEU A 3 -41.63 102.88 10.79
CA LEU A 3 -40.38 102.15 11.07
C LEU A 3 -40.47 100.64 10.87
N VAL A 4 -41.64 100.11 10.49
CA VAL A 4 -41.90 98.65 10.47
C VAL A 4 -42.32 98.14 9.08
N THR A 5 -42.64 99.02 8.13
CA THR A 5 -42.83 98.64 6.73
C THR A 5 -41.53 98.87 5.98
N PRO A 6 -40.77 97.80 5.63
CA PRO A 6 -39.62 97.98 4.76
C PRO A 6 -40.07 98.69 3.49
N GLY A 7 -39.37 99.76 3.10
CA GLY A 7 -39.70 100.51 1.89
C GLY A 7 -39.82 99.55 0.70
N ILE A 8 -40.82 99.75 -0.15
CA ILE A 8 -41.16 98.84 -1.27
C ILE A 8 -39.93 98.49 -2.12
N GLY A 9 -38.99 99.43 -2.28
CA GLY A 9 -37.71 99.19 -2.95
C GLY A 9 -36.81 98.14 -2.30
N LEU A 10 -36.72 98.09 -0.96
CA LEU A 10 -35.91 97.09 -0.25
C LEU A 10 -36.50 95.68 -0.39
N VAL A 11 -37.82 95.54 -0.33
CA VAL A 11 -38.50 94.24 -0.52
C VAL A 11 -38.33 93.74 -1.96
N PHE A 12 -38.39 94.65 -2.94
CA PHE A 12 -38.18 94.31 -4.35
C PHE A 12 -36.75 93.82 -4.62
N TRP A 13 -35.73 94.53 -4.16
CA TRP A 13 -34.32 94.13 -4.35
C TRP A 13 -33.96 92.87 -3.56
N THR A 14 -34.46 92.70 -2.33
CA THR A 14 -34.24 91.46 -1.57
C THR A 14 -34.92 90.25 -2.22
N GLY A 15 -36.13 90.42 -2.77
CA GLY A 15 -36.82 89.39 -3.55
C GLY A 15 -36.05 88.99 -4.81
N ILE A 16 -35.49 89.95 -5.55
CA ILE A 16 -34.63 89.68 -6.73
C ILE A 16 -33.38 88.90 -6.32
N ILE A 17 -32.66 89.34 -5.28
CA ILE A 17 -31.46 88.66 -4.80
C ILE A 17 -31.79 87.25 -4.31
N PHE A 18 -32.91 87.08 -3.61
CA PHE A 18 -33.39 85.77 -3.16
C PHE A 18 -33.73 84.86 -4.35
N ALA A 19 -34.40 85.36 -5.38
CA ALA A 19 -34.72 84.60 -6.59
C ALA A 19 -33.44 84.19 -7.35
N ILE A 20 -32.46 85.09 -7.46
CA ILE A 20 -31.15 84.78 -8.06
C ILE A 20 -30.42 83.72 -7.22
N LEU A 21 -30.40 83.86 -5.89
CA LEU A 21 -29.80 82.86 -4.98
C LEU A 21 -30.48 81.49 -5.13
N LEU A 22 -31.81 81.45 -5.18
CA LEU A 22 -32.59 80.23 -5.35
C LEU A 22 -32.29 79.58 -6.71
N PHE A 23 -32.17 80.37 -7.78
CA PHE A 23 -31.78 79.87 -9.10
C PHE A 23 -30.35 79.28 -9.10
N VAL A 24 -29.41 79.94 -8.42
CA VAL A 24 -28.04 79.43 -8.28
C VAL A 24 -28.02 78.15 -7.44
N LEU A 25 -28.71 78.11 -6.31
CA LEU A 25 -28.78 76.93 -5.43
C LEU A 25 -29.46 75.75 -6.13
N THR A 26 -30.57 75.96 -6.81
CA THR A 26 -31.26 74.88 -7.55
C THR A 26 -30.39 74.33 -8.68
N LYS A 27 -29.63 75.17 -9.38
CA LYS A 27 -28.73 74.72 -10.46
C LYS A 27 -27.45 74.04 -9.94
N PHE A 28 -26.87 74.54 -8.85
CA PHE A 28 -25.57 74.08 -8.34
C PHE A 28 -25.66 73.03 -7.23
N ALA A 29 -26.62 73.10 -6.32
CA ALA A 29 -26.71 72.18 -5.17
C ALA A 29 -27.46 70.88 -5.50
N TRP A 30 -28.40 70.88 -6.47
CA TRP A 30 -29.21 69.69 -6.77
C TRP A 30 -28.40 68.56 -7.40
N LYS A 31 -27.48 68.90 -8.31
CA LYS A 31 -26.58 67.91 -8.96
C LYS A 31 -25.69 67.15 -7.97
N PRO A 32 -24.92 67.80 -7.06
CA PRO A 32 -24.05 67.07 -6.12
C PRO A 32 -24.85 66.26 -5.10
N ILE A 33 -26.02 66.73 -4.65
CA ILE A 33 -26.88 65.99 -3.71
C ILE A 33 -27.38 64.70 -4.35
N ASN A 34 -27.95 64.77 -5.55
CA ASN A 34 -28.40 63.56 -6.26
C ASN A 34 -27.24 62.62 -6.54
N LYS A 35 -26.07 63.15 -6.95
CA LYS A 35 -24.88 62.33 -7.18
C LYS A 35 -24.45 61.57 -5.91
N MET A 36 -24.46 62.22 -4.74
CA MET A 36 -24.12 61.54 -3.48
C MET A 36 -25.12 60.44 -3.11
N ILE A 37 -26.42 60.68 -3.32
CA ILE A 37 -27.46 59.68 -3.05
C ILE A 37 -27.33 58.50 -4.00
N THR A 38 -27.18 58.75 -5.31
CA THR A 38 -26.99 57.69 -6.31
C THR A 38 -25.72 56.88 -6.04
N ASN A 39 -24.60 57.54 -5.74
CA ASN A 39 -23.35 56.86 -5.39
C ASN A 39 -23.51 55.96 -4.16
N ARG A 40 -24.21 56.45 -3.12
CA ARG A 40 -24.47 55.66 -1.92
C ARG A 40 -25.35 54.45 -2.22
N ASN A 41 -26.43 54.64 -2.98
CA ASN A 41 -27.32 53.54 -3.38
C ASN A 41 -26.56 52.50 -4.19
N GLN A 42 -25.74 52.94 -5.15
CA GLN A 42 -24.95 52.05 -5.98
C GLN A 42 -23.90 51.28 -5.16
N SER A 43 -23.21 51.95 -4.23
CA SER A 43 -22.28 51.28 -3.32
C SER A 43 -22.96 50.23 -2.42
N ILE A 44 -24.18 50.49 -1.95
CA ILE A 44 -24.95 49.52 -1.15
C ILE A 44 -25.38 48.34 -2.02
N GLU A 45 -25.88 48.61 -3.23
CA GLU A 45 -26.28 47.56 -4.17
C GLU A 45 -25.09 46.67 -4.55
N ASP A 46 -23.93 47.27 -4.83
CA ASP A 46 -22.71 46.54 -5.16
C ASP A 46 -22.21 45.72 -3.96
N ALA A 47 -22.25 46.28 -2.75
CA ALA A 47 -21.88 45.54 -1.54
C ALA A 47 -22.82 44.35 -1.25
N LEU A 48 -24.13 44.52 -1.47
CA LEU A 48 -25.11 43.44 -1.33
C LEU A 48 -24.89 42.36 -2.39
N LYS A 49 -24.67 42.74 -3.66
CA LYS A 49 -24.35 41.79 -4.74
C LYS A 49 -23.08 41.00 -4.43
N GLN A 50 -22.03 41.66 -3.95
CA GLN A 50 -20.79 40.98 -3.56
C GLN A 50 -21.01 40.03 -2.37
N ALA A 51 -21.82 40.42 -1.38
CA ALA A 51 -22.15 39.56 -0.26
C ALA A 51 -22.94 38.30 -0.69
N ASP A 52 -23.87 38.45 -1.63
CA ASP A 52 -24.64 37.32 -2.16
C ASP A 52 -23.78 36.40 -3.03
N LEU A 53 -22.90 36.95 -3.87
CA LEU A 53 -21.92 36.16 -4.62
C LEU A 53 -20.99 35.39 -3.68
N ALA A 54 -20.44 36.05 -2.66
CA ALA A 54 -19.57 35.38 -1.68
C ALA A 54 -20.31 34.27 -0.91
N ARG A 55 -21.60 34.44 -0.61
CA ARG A 55 -22.41 33.39 0.02
C ARG A 55 -22.62 32.20 -0.90
N GLU A 56 -22.88 32.44 -2.18
CA GLU A 56 -23.07 31.37 -3.15
C GLU A 56 -21.76 30.62 -3.41
N GLU A 57 -20.64 31.33 -3.56
CA GLU A 57 -19.30 30.73 -3.66
C GLU A 57 -18.95 29.90 -2.42
N MET A 58 -19.23 30.41 -1.22
CA MET A 58 -19.05 29.67 0.03
C MET A 58 -19.89 28.39 0.09
N LYS A 59 -21.14 28.44 -0.41
CA LYS A 59 -22.02 27.28 -0.46
C LYS A 59 -21.51 26.23 -1.45
N GLN A 60 -21.05 26.66 -2.63
CA GLN A 60 -20.45 25.79 -3.63
C GLN A 60 -19.16 25.16 -3.10
N LEU A 61 -18.27 25.96 -2.52
CA LEU A 61 -17.02 25.49 -1.90
C LEU A 61 -17.28 24.47 -0.79
N LYS A 62 -18.33 24.67 0.02
CA LYS A 62 -18.72 23.71 1.05
C LYS A 62 -19.21 22.40 0.43
N ALA A 63 -20.06 22.46 -0.59
CA ALA A 63 -20.55 21.28 -1.29
C ALA A 63 -19.41 20.50 -1.97
N ASP A 64 -18.47 21.21 -2.60
CA ASP A 64 -17.28 20.60 -3.20
C ASP A 64 -16.37 19.96 -2.17
N ASN A 65 -16.13 20.61 -1.02
CA ASN A 65 -15.37 20.01 0.06
C ASN A 65 -16.05 18.75 0.61
N GLU A 66 -17.36 18.77 0.82
CA GLU A 66 -18.10 17.59 1.26
C GLU A 66 -18.01 16.45 0.23
N ARG A 67 -18.09 16.76 -1.07
CA ARG A 67 -17.90 15.81 -2.16
C ARG A 67 -16.48 15.23 -2.16
N ILE A 68 -15.44 16.06 -2.10
CA ILE A 68 -14.03 15.63 -2.06
C ILE A 68 -13.77 14.76 -0.84
N LEU A 69 -14.31 15.12 0.33
CA LEU A 69 -14.17 14.30 1.54
C LEU A 69 -14.87 12.94 1.40
N SER A 70 -16.03 12.89 0.75
CA SER A 70 -16.72 11.63 0.46
C SER A 70 -15.92 10.76 -0.51
N GLU A 71 -15.42 11.35 -1.60
CA GLU A 71 -14.58 10.66 -2.60
C GLU A 71 -13.29 10.12 -1.95
N ALA A 72 -12.61 10.93 -1.14
CA ALA A 72 -11.41 10.52 -0.43
C ALA A 72 -11.67 9.36 0.55
N ARG A 73 -12.84 9.32 1.21
CA ARG A 73 -13.23 8.20 2.07
C ARG A 73 -13.47 6.93 1.27
N LEU A 74 -14.17 7.03 0.14
CA LEU A 74 -14.41 5.89 -0.74
C LEU A 74 -13.10 5.33 -1.32
N GLU A 75 -12.19 6.21 -1.76
CA GLU A 75 -10.89 5.82 -2.27
C GLU A 75 -10.03 5.18 -1.18
N ARG A 76 -10.01 5.74 0.04
CA ARG A 76 -9.35 5.13 1.20
C ARG A 76 -9.89 3.73 1.48
N ASP A 77 -11.20 3.57 1.49
CA ASP A 77 -11.83 2.29 1.81
C ASP A 77 -11.52 1.24 0.73
N LYS A 78 -11.53 1.65 -0.54
CA LYS A 78 -11.07 0.83 -1.66
C LYS A 78 -9.60 0.43 -1.50
N MET A 79 -8.71 1.37 -1.21
CA MET A 79 -7.29 1.11 -0.98
C MET A 79 -7.07 0.12 0.18
N LEU A 80 -7.83 0.25 1.27
CA LEU A 80 -7.76 -0.68 2.39
C LEU A 80 -8.28 -2.08 2.04
N GLN A 81 -9.31 -2.17 1.20
CA GLN A 81 -9.82 -3.44 0.70
C GLN A 81 -8.78 -4.11 -0.21
N ASP A 82 -8.25 -3.39 -1.19
CA ASP A 82 -7.23 -3.87 -2.13
C ASP A 82 -5.97 -4.33 -1.36
N ALA A 83 -5.54 -3.59 -0.35
CA ALA A 83 -4.42 -3.96 0.50
C ALA A 83 -4.69 -5.26 1.30
N LYS A 84 -5.92 -5.46 1.80
CA LYS A 84 -6.30 -6.71 2.49
C LYS A 84 -6.32 -7.90 1.53
N GLU A 85 -6.84 -7.71 0.32
CA GLU A 85 -6.89 -8.73 -0.70
C GLU A 85 -5.48 -9.14 -1.12
N MET A 86 -4.63 -8.16 -1.44
CA MET A 86 -3.22 -8.38 -1.77
C MET A 86 -2.47 -9.07 -0.62
N LYS A 87 -2.69 -8.66 0.63
CA LYS A 87 -2.11 -9.34 1.80
C LYS A 87 -2.51 -10.81 1.84
N ASN A 88 -3.80 -11.11 1.65
CA ASN A 88 -4.29 -12.48 1.69
C ASN A 88 -3.75 -13.32 0.52
N GLN A 89 -3.64 -12.72 -0.67
CA GLN A 89 -3.02 -13.35 -1.82
C GLN A 89 -1.55 -13.69 -1.57
N ILE A 90 -0.74 -12.73 -1.08
CA ILE A 90 0.67 -12.95 -0.74
C ILE A 90 0.82 -14.06 0.30
N ILE A 91 -0.02 -14.06 1.35
CA ILE A 91 0.00 -15.12 2.36
C ILE A 91 -0.38 -16.49 1.75
N GLY A 92 -1.35 -16.52 0.84
CA GLY A 92 -1.77 -17.72 0.12
C GLY A 92 -0.64 -18.28 -0.76
N GLU A 93 -0.03 -17.42 -1.57
CA GLU A 93 1.10 -17.75 -2.43
C GLU A 93 2.30 -18.24 -1.62
N ALA A 94 2.70 -17.51 -0.57
CA ALA A 94 3.79 -17.89 0.31
C ALA A 94 3.56 -19.25 1.00
N LYS A 95 2.32 -19.52 1.46
CA LYS A 95 1.97 -20.84 2.01
C LYS A 95 2.03 -21.94 0.97
N GLY A 96 1.55 -21.69 -0.25
CA GLY A 96 1.62 -22.66 -1.35
C GLY A 96 3.05 -22.97 -1.76
N GLU A 97 3.91 -21.95 -1.83
CA GLU A 97 5.33 -22.13 -2.13
C GLU A 97 6.07 -22.84 -1.00
N ALA A 98 5.80 -22.48 0.26
CA ALA A 98 6.35 -23.18 1.41
C ALA A 98 5.95 -24.66 1.45
N GLN A 99 4.70 -25.01 1.12
CA GLN A 99 4.26 -26.40 1.02
C GLN A 99 5.02 -27.17 -0.06
N LYS A 100 5.19 -26.58 -1.25
CA LYS A 100 5.99 -27.18 -2.33
C LYS A 100 7.43 -27.42 -1.91
N GLU A 101 8.04 -26.46 -1.21
CA GLU A 101 9.42 -26.58 -0.76
C GLU A 101 9.57 -27.64 0.33
N VAL A 102 8.62 -27.70 1.27
CA VAL A 102 8.56 -28.77 2.28
C VAL A 102 8.43 -30.15 1.62
N GLU A 103 7.61 -30.30 0.59
CA GLU A 103 7.50 -31.57 -0.14
C GLU A 103 8.80 -31.95 -0.85
N LYS A 104 9.50 -30.99 -1.47
CA LYS A 104 10.81 -31.25 -2.09
C LYS A 104 11.83 -31.69 -1.04
N VAL A 105 11.93 -30.98 0.08
CA VAL A 105 12.86 -31.32 1.16
C VAL A 105 12.55 -32.69 1.72
N LYS A 106 11.27 -33.02 1.95
CA LYS A 106 10.87 -34.37 2.38
C LYS A 106 11.28 -35.45 1.39
N LYS A 107 11.02 -35.24 0.09
CA LYS A 107 11.42 -36.20 -0.96
C LYS A 107 12.94 -36.39 -1.03
N ALA A 108 13.70 -35.31 -0.92
CA ALA A 108 15.16 -35.36 -0.87
C ALA A 108 15.64 -36.12 0.37
N ALA A 109 15.09 -35.82 1.55
CA ALA A 109 15.43 -36.51 2.79
C ALA A 109 15.09 -38.00 2.74
N THR A 110 13.94 -38.39 2.17
CA THR A 110 13.60 -39.82 2.00
C THR A 110 14.55 -40.52 1.04
N ALA A 111 14.93 -39.87 -0.07
CA ALA A 111 15.90 -40.44 -1.01
C ALA A 111 17.28 -40.60 -0.37
N GLU A 112 17.71 -39.63 0.44
CA GLU A 112 18.97 -39.70 1.18
C GLU A 112 18.96 -40.83 2.22
N ILE A 113 17.86 -40.99 2.97
CA ILE A 113 17.68 -42.10 3.92
C ILE A 113 17.74 -43.45 3.21
N GLU A 114 17.09 -43.59 2.05
CA GLU A 114 17.14 -44.82 1.26
C GLU A 114 18.56 -45.13 0.78
N ALA A 115 19.29 -44.12 0.30
CA ALA A 115 20.68 -44.26 -0.11
C ALA A 115 21.59 -44.66 1.07
N GLN A 116 21.43 -44.03 2.23
CA GLN A 116 22.19 -44.36 3.45
C GLN A 116 21.87 -45.78 3.93
N LYS A 117 20.60 -46.20 3.87
CA LYS A 117 20.21 -47.58 4.21
C LYS A 117 20.85 -48.60 3.26
N ALA A 118 20.88 -48.31 1.96
CA ALA A 118 21.54 -49.18 0.98
C ALA A 118 23.05 -49.30 1.27
N ALA A 119 23.73 -48.19 1.55
CA ALA A 119 25.14 -48.17 1.93
C ALA A 119 25.40 -48.96 3.22
N ALA A 120 24.57 -48.80 4.26
CA ALA A 120 24.69 -49.55 5.51
C ALA A 120 24.48 -51.06 5.30
N MET A 121 23.53 -51.46 4.45
CA MET A 121 23.32 -52.87 4.11
C MET A 121 24.51 -53.47 3.35
N GLU A 122 25.17 -52.69 2.49
CA GLU A 122 26.38 -53.10 1.79
C GLU A 122 27.57 -53.25 2.75
N GLU A 123 27.71 -52.32 3.71
CA GLU A 123 28.71 -52.41 4.77
C GLU A 123 28.51 -53.66 5.64
N ILE A 124 27.27 -53.96 6.06
CA ILE A 124 26.93 -55.18 6.80
C ILE A 124 27.29 -56.43 5.97
N ARG A 125 26.96 -56.44 4.67
CA ARG A 125 27.29 -57.56 3.79
C ARG A 125 28.81 -57.79 3.74
N ASN A 126 29.61 -56.74 3.62
CA ASN A 126 31.07 -56.85 3.61
C ASN A 126 31.60 -57.39 4.95
N GLN A 127 31.09 -56.90 6.09
CA GLN A 127 31.47 -57.43 7.41
C GLN A 127 31.12 -58.91 7.57
N VAL A 128 29.97 -59.36 7.04
CA VAL A 128 29.58 -60.78 7.08
C VAL A 128 30.48 -61.63 6.19
N LEU A 129 30.90 -61.13 5.02
CA LEU A 129 31.86 -61.82 4.15
C LEU A 129 33.20 -62.01 4.86
N ASP A 130 33.74 -60.95 5.46
CA ASP A 130 34.99 -61.01 6.21
C ASP A 130 34.91 -62.01 7.38
N LEU A 131 33.81 -61.98 8.15
CA LEU A 131 33.59 -62.91 9.24
C LEU A 131 33.46 -64.36 8.75
N SER A 132 32.81 -64.57 7.60
CA SER A 132 32.64 -65.90 6.99
C SER A 132 33.97 -66.49 6.53
N VAL A 133 34.85 -65.67 5.92
CA VAL A 133 36.21 -66.09 5.54
C VAL A 133 37.01 -66.46 6.79
N LEU A 134 36.93 -65.65 7.85
CA LEU A 134 37.64 -65.89 9.12
C LEU A 134 37.17 -67.19 9.79
N VAL A 135 35.87 -67.47 9.76
CA VAL A 135 35.30 -68.73 10.25
C VAL A 135 35.74 -69.91 9.39
N ALA A 136 35.68 -69.80 8.05
CA ALA A 136 36.13 -70.84 7.14
C ALA A 136 37.61 -71.16 7.35
N GLU A 137 38.45 -70.15 7.49
CA GLU A 137 39.87 -70.28 7.79
C GLU A 137 40.09 -71.02 9.13
N LYS A 138 39.32 -70.68 10.16
CA LYS A 138 39.40 -71.32 11.48
C LYS A 138 38.95 -72.79 11.45
N VAL A 139 37.90 -73.11 10.67
CA VAL A 139 37.43 -74.49 10.47
C VAL A 139 38.47 -75.30 9.71
N ILE A 140 39.00 -74.79 8.59
CA ILE A 140 40.06 -75.46 7.82
C ILE A 140 41.30 -75.70 8.69
N ARG A 141 41.75 -74.70 9.47
CA ARG A 141 42.86 -74.87 10.42
C ARG A 141 42.58 -75.93 11.50
N LYS A 142 41.32 -76.17 11.87
CA LYS A 142 40.92 -77.17 12.87
C LYS A 142 40.89 -78.58 12.28
N GLU A 143 40.29 -78.76 11.11
CA GLU A 143 40.24 -80.05 10.40
C GLU A 143 41.65 -80.51 10.02
N LEU A 144 42.50 -79.59 9.53
CA LEU A 144 43.90 -79.85 9.24
C LEU A 144 44.72 -80.27 10.47
N LYS A 145 44.34 -79.94 11.72
CA LYS A 145 45.07 -80.44 12.91
C LYS A 145 44.90 -81.94 13.16
N SER A 146 43.99 -82.61 12.46
CA SER A 146 43.86 -84.07 12.52
C SER A 146 44.86 -84.72 11.56
N THR A 147 45.80 -85.49 12.11
CA THR A 147 46.99 -86.03 11.40
C THR A 147 46.65 -86.90 10.17
N ASN A 148 45.41 -87.38 10.04
CA ASN A 148 44.96 -88.22 8.93
C ASN A 148 44.38 -87.45 7.72
N GLU A 149 44.10 -86.15 7.83
CA GLU A 149 43.50 -85.37 6.73
C GLU A 149 44.54 -84.61 5.89
N HIS A 150 45.73 -84.36 6.44
CA HIS A 150 46.83 -83.69 5.74
C HIS A 150 47.31 -84.44 4.48
N GLU A 151 47.41 -85.77 4.53
CA GLU A 151 47.82 -86.57 3.36
C GLU A 151 46.74 -86.56 2.26
N LYS A 152 45.45 -86.58 2.62
CA LYS A 152 44.35 -86.54 1.65
C LYS A 152 44.23 -85.19 0.95
N PHE A 153 44.42 -84.09 1.67
CA PHE A 153 44.37 -82.74 1.08
C PHE A 153 45.52 -82.49 0.10
N VAL A 154 46.72 -83.00 0.41
CA VAL A 154 47.87 -82.92 -0.50
C VAL A 154 47.67 -83.80 -1.74
N ASP A 155 47.10 -85.00 -1.59
CA ASP A 155 46.81 -85.88 -2.74
C ASP A 155 45.72 -85.32 -3.67
N ASP A 156 44.69 -84.65 -3.14
CA ASP A 156 43.65 -84.00 -3.94
C ASP A 156 44.16 -82.73 -4.67
N LEU A 157 44.96 -81.89 -4.01
CA LEU A 157 45.60 -80.74 -4.68
C LEU A 157 46.54 -81.18 -5.81
N LEU A 158 47.25 -82.30 -5.62
CA LEU A 158 48.10 -82.89 -6.65
C LEU A 158 47.31 -83.52 -7.81
N LYS A 159 46.04 -83.88 -7.60
CA LYS A 159 45.12 -84.33 -8.66
C LYS A 159 44.54 -83.17 -9.47
N ASP A 160 44.13 -82.08 -8.82
CA ASP A 160 43.58 -80.91 -9.50
C ASP A 160 44.63 -80.14 -10.34
N VAL A 161 45.87 -80.08 -9.87
CA VAL A 161 46.97 -79.44 -10.64
C VAL A 161 47.41 -80.27 -11.85
N LYS A 162 47.05 -81.56 -11.92
CA LYS A 162 47.37 -82.44 -13.07
C LYS A 162 46.28 -82.50 -14.14
N LEU A 163 45.22 -81.70 -14.03
CA LEU A 163 44.10 -81.65 -14.99
C LEU A 163 44.08 -80.40 -15.88
N ASN A 164 45.25 -79.84 -16.19
CA ASN A 164 45.45 -78.95 -17.35
C ASN A 164 46.64 -79.42 -18.20
#